data_AF-A0A1E5V1A4-F1
#
_entry.id   AF-A0A1E5V1A4-F1
#
_cell.length_a   1.000
_cell.length_b   1.000
_cell.length_c   1.000
_cell.angle_alpha   90.00
_cell.angle_beta   90.00
_cell.angle_gamma   90.00
#
_symmetry.space_group_name_H-M   'P 1'
#
loop_
_entity.id
_entity.type
_entity.pdbx_description
1 polymer ?
#
loop_
_entity_poly.entity_id
_entity_poly.type
_entity_poly.pdbx_seq_one_letter_code
_entity_poly.pdbx_strand_id
1 'polypeptide(L)'
;MRRAGAVATEEERRRSRMTSNRLSARKSRMKRQQHVDDLTAESERLRRENEAMRAVVAGALQRTRALEQENRVLAAHARQLCAELLLCNSQLRLLGDVAGLPLDVPDVPDHLVQLYGGLQMAPVVMPLSPPPPPTTLQLPLEVQVLLQPDLMDAVGMLEF
;
A
#
# COMPACT_ATOMS: atom_id res chain seq x y z
N MET A 1 -39.29 -20.25 68.95
CA MET A 1 -39.86 -19.41 67.87
C MET A 1 -38.84 -18.77 66.90
N ARG A 2 -37.52 -18.72 67.15
CA ARG A 2 -36.55 -18.02 66.27
C ARG A 2 -36.26 -18.65 64.90
N ARG A 3 -36.51 -19.95 64.71
CA ARG A 3 -36.21 -20.66 63.44
C ARG A 3 -37.09 -20.23 62.26
N ALA A 4 -38.37 -19.96 62.48
CA ALA A 4 -39.30 -19.59 61.40
C ALA A 4 -38.99 -18.21 60.79
N GLY A 5 -38.62 -17.23 61.61
CA GLY A 5 -38.18 -15.89 61.14
C GLY A 5 -36.83 -15.92 60.41
N ALA A 6 -35.92 -16.82 60.78
CA ALA A 6 -34.64 -17.01 60.10
C ALA A 6 -34.82 -17.66 58.70
N VAL A 7 -35.78 -18.57 58.54
CA VAL A 7 -36.08 -19.20 57.25
C VAL A 7 -36.77 -18.21 56.30
N ALA A 8 -37.72 -17.41 56.79
CA ALA A 8 -38.40 -16.39 55.97
C ALA A 8 -37.44 -15.32 55.43
N THR A 9 -36.43 -14.92 56.23
CA THR A 9 -35.41 -13.94 55.81
C THR A 9 -34.39 -14.54 54.83
N GLU A 10 -34.08 -15.83 54.94
CA GLU A 10 -33.22 -16.53 53.98
C GLU A 10 -33.91 -16.71 52.61
N GLU A 11 -35.20 -17.02 52.61
CA GLU A 11 -36.00 -17.10 51.37
C GLU A 11 -36.10 -15.74 50.66
N GLU A 12 -36.23 -14.65 51.41
CA GLU A 12 -36.23 -13.29 50.85
C GLU A 12 -34.85 -12.90 50.28
N ARG A 13 -33.76 -13.23 51.00
CA ARG A 13 -32.40 -13.08 50.48
C ARG A 13 -32.17 -13.88 49.21
N ARG A 14 -32.64 -15.13 49.15
CA ARG A 14 -32.56 -15.97 47.96
C ARG A 14 -33.31 -15.34 46.79
N ARG A 15 -34.54 -14.86 47.00
CA ARG A 15 -35.33 -14.14 45.97
C ARG A 15 -34.59 -12.90 45.45
N SER A 16 -34.03 -12.09 46.34
CA SER A 16 -33.23 -10.90 45.99
C SER A 16 -31.96 -11.24 45.20
N ARG A 17 -31.26 -12.33 45.57
CA ARG A 17 -30.09 -12.81 44.81
C ARG A 17 -30.49 -13.28 43.41
N MET A 18 -31.61 -13.97 43.25
CA MET A 18 -32.09 -14.43 41.95
C MET A 18 -32.43 -13.25 41.03
N THR A 19 -33.10 -12.22 41.54
CA THR A 19 -33.42 -11.03 40.74
C THR A 19 -32.16 -10.23 40.40
N SER A 20 -31.25 -10.02 41.35
CA SER A 20 -29.98 -9.33 41.13
C SER A 20 -29.06 -10.07 40.15
N ASN A 21 -28.94 -11.40 40.27
CA ASN A 21 -28.15 -12.22 39.36
C ASN A 21 -28.77 -12.21 37.95
N ARG A 22 -30.10 -12.32 37.84
CA ARG A 22 -30.81 -12.21 36.55
C ARG A 22 -30.52 -10.87 35.86
N LEU A 23 -30.60 -9.76 36.60
CA LEU A 23 -30.29 -8.43 36.07
C LEU A 23 -28.81 -8.30 35.68
N SER A 24 -27.90 -8.83 36.50
CA SER A 24 -26.46 -8.79 36.25
C SER A 24 -26.05 -9.64 35.03
N ALA A 25 -26.64 -10.83 34.88
CA ALA A 25 -26.44 -11.69 33.73
C ALA A 25 -26.94 -11.02 32.44
N ARG A 26 -28.13 -10.38 32.48
CA ARG A 26 -28.63 -9.59 31.34
C ARG A 26 -27.69 -8.43 31.02
N LYS A 27 -27.25 -7.65 32.00
CA LYS A 27 -26.32 -6.52 31.81
C LYS A 27 -24.99 -7.00 31.23
N SER A 28 -24.49 -8.14 31.69
CA SER A 28 -23.26 -8.74 31.17
C SER A 28 -23.41 -9.18 29.71
N ARG A 29 -24.53 -9.84 29.35
CA ARG A 29 -24.84 -10.22 27.97
C ARG A 29 -24.93 -8.99 27.06
N MET A 30 -25.67 -7.96 27.48
CA MET A 30 -25.78 -6.70 26.72
C MET A 30 -24.42 -6.02 26.53
N LYS A 31 -23.57 -5.98 27.57
CA LYS A 31 -22.22 -5.38 27.46
C LYS A 31 -21.33 -6.16 26.48
N ARG A 32 -21.43 -7.49 26.46
CA ARG A 32 -20.71 -8.33 25.49
C ARG A 32 -21.23 -8.09 24.07
N GLN A 33 -22.55 -8.03 23.89
CA GLN A 33 -23.14 -7.74 22.58
C GLN A 33 -22.67 -6.39 22.04
N GLN A 34 -22.76 -5.33 22.86
CA GLN A 34 -22.29 -4.00 22.46
C GLN A 34 -20.81 -4.03 22.04
N HIS A 35 -19.96 -4.74 22.79
CA HIS A 35 -18.55 -4.84 22.45
C HIS A 35 -18.31 -5.55 21.09
N VAL A 36 -19.09 -6.60 20.80
CA VAL A 36 -19.03 -7.29 19.50
C VAL A 36 -19.52 -6.38 18.38
N ASP A 37 -20.60 -5.63 18.61
CA ASP A 37 -21.14 -4.67 17.64
C ASP A 37 -20.13 -3.55 17.35
N ASP A 38 -19.48 -3.01 18.40
CA ASP A 38 -18.44 -1.98 18.29
C ASP A 38 -17.23 -2.48 17.48
N LEU A 39 -16.75 -3.69 17.77
CA LEU A 39 -15.64 -4.32 17.04
C LEU A 39 -16.00 -4.57 15.57
N THR A 40 -17.25 -4.97 15.29
CA THR A 40 -17.74 -5.20 13.94
C THR A 40 -17.79 -3.89 13.15
N ALA A 41 -18.29 -2.82 13.77
CA ALA A 41 -18.31 -1.49 13.17
C ALA A 41 -16.89 -0.97 12.89
N GLU A 42 -15.95 -1.18 13.80
CA GLU A 42 -14.55 -0.81 13.60
C GLU A 42 -13.90 -1.62 12.47
N SER A 43 -14.12 -2.92 12.41
CA SER A 43 -13.64 -3.77 11.33
C SER A 43 -14.13 -3.29 9.96
N GLU A 44 -15.43 -3.00 9.84
CA GLU A 44 -16.00 -2.49 8.58
C GLU A 44 -15.46 -1.11 8.20
N ARG A 45 -15.18 -0.24 9.19
CA ARG A 45 -14.54 1.05 8.95
C ARG A 45 -13.13 0.85 8.42
N LEU A 46 -12.32 0.03 9.08
CA LEU A 46 -10.95 -0.27 8.67
C LEU A 46 -10.90 -0.95 7.30
N ARG A 47 -11.87 -1.82 6.98
CA ARG A 47 -11.99 -2.44 5.65
C ARG A 47 -12.17 -1.37 4.57
N ARG A 48 -13.12 -0.45 4.75
CA ARG A 48 -13.37 0.66 3.82
C ARG A 48 -12.17 1.58 3.68
N GLU A 49 -11.51 1.91 4.78
CA GLU A 49 -10.28 2.74 4.76
C GLU A 49 -9.15 2.03 3.99
N ASN A 50 -8.97 0.72 4.18
CA ASN A 50 -8.00 -0.07 3.43
C ASN A 50 -8.30 -0.11 1.92
N GLU A 51 -9.55 -0.29 1.53
CA GLU A 51 -9.97 -0.27 0.12
C GLU A 51 -9.71 1.09 -0.52
N ALA A 52 -10.04 2.18 0.17
CA ALA A 52 -9.76 3.54 -0.30
C ALA A 52 -8.25 3.78 -0.48
N MET A 53 -7.44 3.39 0.50
CA MET A 53 -5.98 3.49 0.41
C MET A 53 -5.42 2.70 -0.78
N ARG A 54 -5.91 1.48 -1.02
CA ARG A 54 -5.51 0.68 -2.18
C ARG A 54 -5.81 1.36 -3.50
N ALA A 55 -6.99 1.96 -3.64
CA ALA A 55 -7.35 2.69 -4.85
C ALA A 55 -6.43 3.89 -5.11
N VAL A 56 -6.09 4.64 -4.06
CA VAL A 56 -5.15 5.77 -4.13
C VAL A 56 -3.75 5.30 -4.55
N VAL A 57 -3.24 4.23 -3.94
CA VAL A 57 -1.93 3.65 -4.26
C VAL A 57 -1.91 3.14 -5.70
N ALA A 58 -2.95 2.44 -6.15
CA ALA A 58 -3.06 1.96 -7.53
C ALA A 58 -3.02 3.12 -8.54
N GLY A 59 -3.74 4.20 -8.28
CA GLY A 59 -3.71 5.40 -9.12
C GLY A 59 -2.34 6.08 -9.13
N ALA A 60 -1.65 6.15 -7.99
CA ALA A 60 -0.30 6.70 -7.91
C ALA A 60 0.70 5.84 -8.73
N LEU A 61 0.65 4.51 -8.60
CA LEU A 61 1.49 3.59 -9.36
C LEU A 61 1.29 3.73 -10.87
N GLN A 62 0.05 3.90 -11.33
CA GLN A 62 -0.23 4.12 -12.75
C GLN A 62 0.41 5.41 -13.27
N ARG A 63 0.31 6.51 -12.51
CA ARG A 63 0.95 7.79 -12.86
C ARG A 63 2.48 7.68 -12.89
N THR A 64 3.07 7.03 -11.90
CA THR A 64 4.53 6.80 -11.87
C THR A 64 4.99 6.01 -13.08
N ARG A 65 4.26 4.96 -13.48
CA ARG A 65 4.58 4.17 -14.69
C ARG A 65 4.52 5.01 -15.96
N ALA A 66 3.53 5.89 -16.09
CA ALA A 66 3.43 6.81 -17.23
C ALA A 66 4.63 7.77 -17.27
N LEU A 67 4.99 8.37 -16.13
CA LEU A 67 6.15 9.26 -16.01
C LEU A 67 7.47 8.54 -16.30
N GLU A 68 7.63 7.29 -15.86
CA GLU A 68 8.80 6.47 -16.18
C GLU A 68 8.91 6.20 -17.69
N GLN A 69 7.78 5.95 -18.35
CA GLN A 69 7.75 5.74 -19.79
C GLN A 69 8.14 7.03 -20.54
N GLU A 70 7.58 8.17 -20.16
CA GLU A 70 7.94 9.48 -20.71
C GLU A 70 9.43 9.79 -20.50
N ASN A 71 9.94 9.53 -19.29
CA ASN A 71 11.35 9.73 -18.97
C ASN A 71 12.26 8.85 -19.85
N ARG A 72 11.89 7.59 -20.11
CA ARG A 72 12.63 6.71 -21.03
C ARG A 72 12.68 7.28 -22.46
N VAL A 73 11.58 7.84 -22.94
CA VAL A 73 11.53 8.49 -24.27
C VAL A 73 12.42 9.72 -24.29
N LEU A 74 12.32 10.60 -23.30
CA LEU A 74 13.16 11.80 -23.19
C LEU A 74 14.64 11.43 -23.10
N ALA A 75 14.99 10.41 -22.32
CA ALA A 75 16.36 9.91 -22.23
C ALA A 75 16.87 9.34 -23.56
N ALA A 76 16.01 8.69 -24.34
CA ALA A 76 16.36 8.21 -25.68
C ALA A 76 16.63 9.39 -26.64
N HIS A 77 15.79 10.41 -26.63
CA HIS A 77 16.02 11.62 -27.43
C HIS A 77 17.29 12.35 -26.99
N ALA A 78 17.54 12.49 -25.69
CA ALA A 78 18.75 13.11 -25.17
C ALA A 78 20.02 12.35 -25.61
N ARG A 79 20.00 11.01 -25.62
CA ARG A 79 21.09 10.18 -26.18
C ARG A 79 21.31 10.43 -27.65
N GLN A 80 20.24 10.49 -28.45
CA GLN A 80 20.34 10.76 -29.88
C GLN A 80 20.99 12.13 -30.13
N LEU A 81 20.50 13.18 -29.48
CA LEU A 81 21.04 14.53 -29.62
C LEU A 81 22.50 14.63 -29.17
N CYS A 82 22.86 13.95 -28.08
CA CYS A 82 24.25 13.89 -27.61
C CYS A 82 25.16 13.23 -28.65
N ALA A 83 24.73 12.11 -29.24
CA ALA A 83 25.48 11.42 -30.29
C ALA A 83 25.61 12.29 -31.56
N GLU A 84 24.55 12.96 -31.99
CA GLU A 84 24.57 13.88 -33.14
C GLU A 84 25.54 15.04 -32.91
N LEU A 85 25.53 15.62 -31.71
CA LEU A 85 26.43 16.72 -31.35
C LEU A 85 27.89 16.25 -31.37
N LEU A 86 28.20 15.11 -30.75
CA LEU A 86 29.55 14.52 -30.77
C LEU A 86 30.02 14.22 -32.20
N LEU A 87 29.14 13.68 -33.04
CA LEU A 87 29.44 13.42 -34.45
C LEU A 87 29.74 14.73 -35.20
N CYS A 88 28.89 15.75 -35.06
CA CYS A 88 29.09 17.05 -35.70
C CYS A 88 30.41 17.70 -35.27
N ASN A 89 30.69 17.70 -33.95
CA ASN A 89 31.95 18.20 -33.43
C ASN A 89 33.16 17.46 -34.01
N SER A 90 33.09 16.14 -34.14
CA SER A 90 34.16 15.33 -34.75
C SER A 90 34.37 15.65 -36.24
N GLN A 91 33.28 15.89 -36.99
CA GLN A 91 33.33 16.26 -38.40
C GLN A 91 33.94 17.64 -38.61
N LEU A 92 33.59 18.61 -37.76
CA LEU A 92 34.17 19.96 -37.80
C LEU A 92 35.67 19.92 -37.52
N ARG A 93 36.12 19.14 -36.53
CA ARG A 93 37.55 18.96 -36.26
C ARG A 93 38.29 18.37 -37.46
N LEU A 94 37.76 17.30 -38.05
CA LEU A 94 38.31 16.68 -39.25
C LEU A 94 38.40 17.67 -40.43
N LEU A 95 37.35 18.47 -40.66
CA LEU A 95 37.35 19.48 -41.72
C LEU A 95 38.41 20.56 -41.48
N GLY A 96 38.59 20.99 -40.24
CA GLY A 96 39.64 21.94 -39.87
C GLY A 96 41.04 21.39 -40.15
N ASP A 97 41.27 20.13 -39.79
CA ASP A 97 42.53 19.44 -40.06
C ASP A 97 42.82 19.35 -41.57
N VAL A 98 41.81 18.98 -42.37
CA VAL A 98 41.94 18.88 -43.84
C VAL A 98 42.15 20.26 -44.49
N ALA A 99 41.47 21.29 -44.00
CA ALA A 99 41.59 22.65 -44.52
C ALA A 99 42.87 23.37 -44.06
N GLY A 100 43.63 22.79 -43.12
CA GLY A 100 44.76 23.46 -42.47
C GLY A 100 44.34 24.67 -41.62
N LEU A 101 43.06 24.71 -41.21
CA LEU A 101 42.47 25.80 -40.44
C LEU A 101 41.95 25.23 -39.11
N PRO A 102 42.63 25.49 -37.97
CA PRO A 102 42.16 25.00 -36.68
C PRO A 102 40.83 25.65 -36.34
N LEU A 103 39.76 24.85 -36.33
CA LEU A 103 38.43 25.25 -35.88
C LEU A 103 38.36 25.08 -34.35
N ASP A 104 38.02 26.15 -33.64
CA ASP A 104 37.79 26.12 -32.18
C ASP A 104 36.42 25.50 -31.88
N VAL A 105 36.37 24.16 -31.86
CA VAL A 105 35.15 23.38 -31.63
C VAL A 105 35.02 23.06 -30.13
N PRO A 106 34.03 23.63 -29.42
CA PRO A 106 33.86 23.44 -27.98
C PRO A 106 33.54 21.98 -27.65
N ASP A 107 34.16 21.47 -26.60
CA ASP A 107 33.88 20.12 -26.09
C ASP A 107 32.47 20.04 -25.49
N VAL A 108 31.88 18.84 -25.60
CA VAL A 108 30.61 18.54 -24.94
C VAL A 108 30.89 18.36 -23.44
N PRO A 109 30.10 18.99 -22.54
CA PRO A 109 30.28 18.80 -21.12
C PRO A 109 30.28 17.33 -20.69
N ASP A 110 31.27 16.92 -19.90
CA ASP A 110 31.51 15.52 -19.50
C ASP A 110 30.29 14.84 -18.89
N HIS A 111 29.52 15.57 -18.08
CA HIS A 111 28.31 15.03 -17.43
C HIS A 111 27.22 14.64 -18.44
N LEU A 112 27.10 15.35 -19.57
CA LEU A 112 26.15 14.99 -20.64
C LEU A 112 26.62 13.75 -21.39
N VAL A 113 27.92 13.63 -21.63
CA VAL A 113 28.52 12.43 -22.23
C VAL A 113 28.40 11.23 -21.29
N GLN A 114 28.53 11.42 -19.97
CA GLN A 114 28.35 10.35 -18.99
C GLN A 114 26.90 9.87 -18.89
N LEU A 115 25.93 10.80 -18.93
CA LEU A 115 24.50 10.47 -18.82
C LEU A 115 23.90 9.96 -20.15
N TYR A 116 24.36 10.49 -21.28
CA TYR A 116 23.72 10.31 -22.58
C TYR A 116 24.67 9.89 -23.72
N GLY A 117 25.98 9.82 -23.49
CA GLY A 117 26.99 9.51 -24.52
C GLY A 117 27.16 8.03 -24.88
N GLY A 118 26.33 7.14 -24.31
CA GLY A 118 26.10 5.79 -24.84
C GLY A 118 27.33 4.90 -24.98
N LEU A 119 27.87 4.41 -23.86
CA LEU A 119 28.69 3.17 -23.78
C LEU A 119 28.80 2.67 -22.33
N GLN A 120 28.53 3.51 -21.35
CA GLN A 120 28.13 3.03 -20.04
C GLN A 120 26.66 2.61 -20.13
N MET A 121 26.43 1.31 -19.94
CA MET A 121 25.49 0.91 -18.91
C MET A 121 25.93 1.67 -17.65
N ALA A 122 25.58 2.97 -17.55
CA ALA A 122 25.74 3.68 -16.29
C ALA A 122 25.08 2.75 -15.28
N PRO A 123 25.68 2.54 -14.09
CA PRO A 123 25.04 1.73 -13.08
C PRO A 123 23.63 2.25 -13.08
N VAL A 124 22.69 1.38 -13.47
CA VAL A 124 21.29 1.72 -13.38
C VAL A 124 21.23 2.04 -11.90
N VAL A 125 21.19 3.33 -11.54
CA VAL A 125 20.75 3.75 -10.22
C VAL A 125 19.45 3.01 -10.19
N MET A 126 19.44 1.94 -9.39
CA MET A 126 18.65 0.75 -9.69
C MET A 126 17.32 1.18 -10.25
N PRO A 127 16.81 0.54 -11.33
CA PRO A 127 15.38 0.65 -11.48
C PRO A 127 14.89 0.11 -10.14
N LEU A 128 14.22 0.95 -9.34
CA LEU A 128 13.25 0.43 -8.38
C LEU A 128 12.61 -0.71 -9.15
N SER A 129 12.85 -1.93 -8.67
CA SER A 129 12.74 -3.21 -9.39
C SER A 129 11.67 -3.16 -10.48
N PRO A 130 11.81 -3.84 -11.63
CA PRO A 130 10.67 -3.99 -12.56
C PRO A 130 9.43 -4.21 -11.71
N PRO A 131 8.41 -3.32 -11.78
CA PRO A 131 7.37 -3.28 -10.78
C PRO A 131 6.92 -4.72 -10.63
N PRO A 132 7.02 -5.31 -9.42
CA PRO A 132 6.76 -6.74 -9.27
C PRO A 132 5.44 -7.00 -10.00
N PRO A 133 5.38 -8.04 -10.86
CA PRO A 133 4.19 -8.33 -11.66
C PRO A 133 3.02 -8.21 -10.71
N PRO A 134 2.00 -7.36 -11.00
CA PRO A 134 1.17 -6.72 -9.98
C PRO A 134 0.92 -7.74 -8.91
N THR A 135 1.69 -7.66 -7.83
CA THR A 135 1.42 -8.53 -6.71
C THR A 135 0.16 -7.89 -6.23
N THR A 136 -0.99 -8.42 -6.68
CA THR A 136 -2.24 -8.37 -5.95
C THR A 136 -1.76 -8.47 -4.53
N LEU A 137 -1.75 -7.36 -3.79
CA LEU A 137 -1.08 -7.28 -2.49
C LEU A 137 -1.63 -8.46 -1.74
N GLN A 138 -0.87 -9.55 -1.75
CA GLN A 138 -1.37 -10.84 -1.33
C GLN A 138 -1.11 -10.71 0.13
N LEU A 139 -2.05 -9.99 0.75
CA LEU A 139 -2.20 -9.86 2.17
C LEU A 139 -1.80 -11.22 2.74
N PRO A 140 -0.97 -11.27 3.79
CA PRO A 140 -0.65 -12.53 4.46
C PRO A 140 -1.90 -13.39 4.53
N LEU A 141 -1.79 -14.70 4.24
CA LEU A 141 -2.96 -15.57 4.03
C LEU A 141 -3.98 -15.41 5.16
N GLU A 142 -3.52 -15.11 6.38
CA GLU A 142 -4.33 -14.79 7.54
C GLU A 142 -5.27 -13.58 7.33
N VAL A 143 -4.77 -12.51 6.72
CA VAL A 143 -5.52 -11.28 6.45
C VAL A 143 -6.44 -11.45 5.24
N GLN A 144 -6.06 -12.28 4.26
CA GLN A 144 -6.94 -12.62 3.14
C GLN A 144 -8.16 -13.44 3.57
N VAL A 145 -7.96 -14.40 4.48
CA VAL A 145 -9.05 -15.20 5.09
C VAL A 145 -9.98 -14.32 5.91
N LEU A 146 -9.46 -13.29 6.60
CA LEU A 146 -10.29 -12.34 7.36
C LEU A 146 -11.16 -11.42 6.49
N LEU A 147 -10.79 -11.23 5.22
CA LEU A 147 -11.45 -10.34 4.26
C LEU A 147 -12.41 -11.10 3.31
N GLN A 148 -12.54 -12.42 3.46
CA GLN A 148 -13.50 -13.20 2.69
C GLN A 148 -14.94 -12.94 3.18
N PRO A 149 -15.90 -12.64 2.28
CA PRO A 149 -17.27 -12.32 2.66
C PRO A 149 -18.03 -13.49 3.31
N ASP A 150 -17.56 -14.73 3.16
CA ASP A 150 -18.37 -15.94 3.41
C ASP A 150 -18.17 -16.64 4.77
N LEU A 151 -17.38 -16.09 5.71
CA LEU A 151 -17.20 -16.73 7.03
C LEU A 151 -18.17 -16.24 8.12
N MET A 152 -18.84 -15.10 7.91
CA MET A 152 -19.79 -14.56 8.91
C MET A 152 -21.24 -14.99 8.68
N ASP A 153 -21.62 -15.47 7.48
CA ASP A 153 -22.96 -16.01 7.22
C ASP A 153 -23.16 -17.42 7.82
N ALA A 154 -22.08 -18.16 8.11
CA ALA A 154 -22.17 -19.50 8.71
C ALA A 154 -22.42 -19.49 10.22
N VAL A 155 -22.06 -18.40 10.93
CA VAL A 155 -22.24 -18.29 12.39
C VAL A 155 -23.66 -17.83 12.74
N GLY A 156 -24.38 -17.19 11.80
CA GLY A 156 -25.80 -16.83 11.95
C GLY A 156 -26.79 -17.96 11.69
N MET A 157 -26.34 -19.09 11.16
CA MET A 157 -27.21 -20.23 10.75
C MET A 157 -27.24 -21.38 11.76
N LEU A 158 -26.61 -21.22 12.93
CA LEU A 158 -26.55 -22.22 14.01
C LEU A 158 -27.00 -21.66 15.36
N GLU A 159 -28.19 -21.05 15.43
CA GLU A 159 -28.89 -20.86 16.71
C GLU A 159 -30.40 -21.15 16.48
N PHE A 160 -30.84 -22.32 16.93
CA PHE A 160 -32.23 -22.65 17.27
C PHE A 160 -32.40 -22.54 18.78
#